data_AF-A0A6J4JVI4-F1
#
_entry.id   AF-A0A6J4JVI4-F1
#
_cell.length_a   1.000
_cell.length_b   1.000
_cell.length_c   1.000
_cell.angle_alpha   90.00
_cell.angle_beta   90.00
_cell.angle_gamma   90.00
#
_symmetry.space_group_name_H-M   'P 1'
#
loop_
_entity.id
_entity.type
_entity.pdbx_description
1 polymer ?
#
loop_
_entity_poly.entity_id
_entity_poly.type
_entity_poly.pdbx_seq_one_letter_code
_entity_poly.pdbx_strand_id
1 'polypeptide(L)'
;SPTPEAGSRYASTYNAKAEPEDVLGTWTNFRQKDLSGGDGASPIPPLLMAFGYGDGGGGPTREMLENLREMHAFPATPQVRQGAVGEFFKRLEASAGDRLPTWNGELYLEYHRGTYTTQSRNKRANRKSEFLLHDAEFLASLASVLDADYRYPNTTFRDAWRLICLNQFHDIIPGSSINAVYVDSTVQYQQIFDMGSTTRDEALQVIAKQTGGDILIINPTSFIRSDLAFLPLAVPEDIVLTDAGGEIAQTQPTEGGVWIDAGTIHPYSVTVLRVGTGAEKQRANSLTATPTLLENDYVRVELNNDGDIARIYDKQAQREVLAPGPVANQFQAFEDRPKFWDAWDVDIFFDDKLWLADVASEVRVVEAGPLRATLEIHRQILNSAYVQR
;
A
#
# COMPACT_ATOMS: atom_id res chain seq x y z
N SER A 1 -16.28 -19.79 2.93
CA SER A 1 -16.25 -19.52 4.38
C SER A 1 -16.65 -20.78 5.16
N PRO A 2 -15.86 -21.23 6.15
CA PRO A 2 -16.28 -22.28 7.08
C PRO A 2 -17.28 -21.76 8.15
N THR A 3 -17.54 -20.46 8.18
CA THR A 3 -18.57 -19.85 9.03
C THR A 3 -19.93 -20.06 8.36
N PRO A 4 -20.96 -20.56 9.07
CA PRO A 4 -22.31 -20.70 8.52
C PRO A 4 -22.79 -19.37 7.92
N GLU A 5 -23.59 -19.46 6.86
CA GLU A 5 -24.12 -18.30 6.13
C GLU A 5 -24.89 -17.32 7.04
N ALA A 6 -24.95 -16.05 6.64
CA ALA A 6 -25.80 -15.05 7.28
C ALA A 6 -27.26 -15.50 7.25
N GLY A 7 -27.88 -15.70 8.42
CA GLY A 7 -29.22 -16.28 8.56
C GLY A 7 -29.25 -17.77 8.93
N SER A 8 -28.09 -18.41 9.11
CA SER A 8 -28.02 -19.71 9.75
C SER A 8 -28.48 -19.62 11.21
N ARG A 9 -29.34 -20.57 11.63
CA ARG A 9 -29.86 -20.75 13.00
C ARG A 9 -28.78 -20.92 14.09
N TYR A 10 -27.51 -20.92 13.69
CA TYR A 10 -26.38 -21.11 14.58
C TYR A 10 -25.30 -20.04 14.41
N ALA A 11 -25.48 -19.00 13.59
CA ALA A 11 -24.44 -18.02 13.29
C ALA A 11 -23.88 -17.35 14.57
N SER A 12 -22.57 -17.52 14.81
CA SER A 12 -21.86 -16.83 15.90
C SER A 12 -21.21 -15.57 15.32
N THR A 13 -21.61 -14.41 15.80
CA THR A 13 -21.10 -13.10 15.35
C THR A 13 -20.56 -12.31 16.54
N TYR A 14 -19.91 -11.17 16.29
CA TYR A 14 -19.57 -10.22 17.35
C TYR A 14 -20.78 -9.36 17.80
N ASN A 15 -21.93 -9.52 17.14
CA ASN A 15 -23.19 -8.83 17.40
C ASN A 15 -24.24 -9.77 18.02
N ALA A 16 -23.83 -10.74 18.85
CA ALA A 16 -24.79 -11.64 19.47
C ALA A 16 -25.81 -10.86 20.32
N LYS A 17 -27.05 -11.31 20.33
CA LYS A 17 -28.14 -10.71 21.11
C LYS A 17 -28.23 -11.25 22.53
N ALA A 18 -27.29 -12.10 22.92
CA ALA A 18 -27.29 -12.81 24.17
C ALA A 18 -28.61 -13.58 24.40
N GLU A 19 -29.13 -14.19 23.33
CA GLU A 19 -30.27 -15.09 23.38
C GLU A 19 -29.78 -16.55 23.52
N PRO A 20 -30.63 -17.50 23.97
CA PRO A 20 -30.25 -18.91 24.05
C PRO A 20 -29.73 -19.49 22.73
N GLU A 21 -30.24 -19.01 21.59
CA GLU A 21 -29.80 -19.41 20.26
C GLU A 21 -28.34 -19.02 19.97
N ASP A 22 -27.90 -17.83 20.39
CA ASP A 22 -26.51 -17.37 20.21
C ASP A 22 -25.51 -18.21 21.02
N VAL A 23 -25.89 -18.55 22.26
CA VAL A 23 -25.08 -19.37 23.16
C VAL A 23 -24.93 -20.78 22.62
N LEU A 24 -26.06 -21.38 22.19
CA LEU A 24 -26.07 -22.69 21.57
C LEU A 24 -25.34 -22.70 20.23
N GLY A 25 -25.47 -21.64 19.43
CA GLY A 25 -24.76 -21.45 18.17
C GLY A 25 -23.24 -21.40 18.37
N THR A 26 -22.79 -20.60 19.34
CA THR A 26 -21.36 -20.50 19.72
C THR A 26 -20.79 -21.87 20.07
N TRP A 27 -21.51 -22.64 20.90
CA TRP A 27 -21.14 -24.01 21.25
C TRP A 27 -21.15 -24.97 20.04
N THR A 28 -22.20 -24.91 19.24
CA THR A 28 -22.42 -25.84 18.12
C THR A 28 -21.39 -25.62 17.02
N ASN A 29 -21.05 -24.37 16.70
CA ASN A 29 -20.10 -24.01 15.65
C ASN A 29 -18.63 -24.21 16.02
N PHE A 30 -18.30 -24.25 17.31
CA PHE A 30 -16.93 -24.50 17.74
C PHE A 30 -16.45 -25.85 17.19
N ARG A 31 -15.41 -25.84 16.36
CA ARG A 31 -14.98 -27.02 15.59
C ARG A 31 -14.05 -27.93 16.37
N GLN A 32 -13.22 -27.35 17.23
CA GLN A 32 -12.16 -28.05 17.97
C GLN A 32 -12.68 -28.67 19.28
N LYS A 33 -13.83 -29.37 19.22
CA LYS A 33 -14.44 -30.02 20.40
C LYS A 33 -13.58 -31.19 20.93
N ASP A 34 -12.75 -31.76 20.08
CA ASP A 34 -11.74 -32.78 20.37
C ASP A 34 -10.59 -32.28 21.26
N LEU A 35 -10.48 -30.96 21.47
CA LEU A 35 -9.59 -30.39 22.49
C LEU A 35 -10.10 -30.60 23.92
N SER A 36 -11.29 -31.19 24.12
CA SER A 36 -11.63 -31.80 25.40
C SER A 36 -10.72 -33.02 25.63
N GLY A 37 -9.96 -33.03 26.72
CA GLY A 37 -9.05 -34.15 27.00
C GLY A 37 -9.86 -35.45 27.15
N GLY A 38 -9.44 -36.49 26.43
CA GLY A 38 -10.16 -37.76 26.32
C GLY A 38 -10.26 -38.61 27.60
N ASP A 39 -9.91 -38.06 28.76
CA ASP A 39 -9.96 -38.71 30.07
C ASP A 39 -11.24 -38.39 30.87
N GLY A 40 -12.15 -37.58 30.32
CA GLY A 40 -13.40 -37.19 30.99
C GLY A 40 -13.20 -36.22 32.17
N ALA A 41 -11.96 -35.82 32.46
CA ALA A 41 -11.60 -34.87 33.52
C ALA A 41 -11.22 -33.50 32.95
N SER A 42 -10.76 -33.45 31.70
CA SER A 42 -10.36 -32.21 31.05
C SER A 42 -11.58 -31.46 30.48
N PRO A 43 -11.93 -30.27 31.02
CA PRO A 43 -13.07 -29.51 30.53
C PRO A 43 -12.85 -29.08 29.08
N ILE A 44 -13.95 -28.95 28.32
CA ILE A 44 -13.90 -28.30 27.00
C ILE A 44 -13.25 -26.91 27.18
N PRO A 45 -12.36 -26.47 26.26
CA PRO A 45 -11.79 -25.13 26.35
C PRO A 45 -12.89 -24.09 26.52
N PRO A 46 -12.63 -22.95 27.20
CA PRO A 46 -13.64 -21.89 27.26
C PRO A 46 -13.97 -21.41 25.85
N LEU A 47 -15.24 -21.06 25.62
CA LEU A 47 -15.70 -20.42 24.38
C LEU A 47 -15.96 -18.93 24.66
N LEU A 48 -15.81 -18.10 23.62
CA LEU A 48 -16.09 -16.67 23.68
C LEU A 48 -17.32 -16.35 22.82
N MET A 49 -18.29 -15.66 23.42
CA MET A 49 -19.40 -15.04 22.72
C MET A 49 -19.31 -13.53 22.95
N ALA A 50 -19.11 -12.77 21.87
CA ALA A 50 -19.19 -11.31 21.91
C ALA A 50 -20.62 -10.88 21.61
N PHE A 51 -21.15 -9.94 22.41
CA PHE A 51 -22.55 -9.53 22.37
C PHE A 51 -22.71 -8.01 22.39
N GLY A 52 -23.81 -7.52 21.84
CA GLY A 52 -24.11 -6.10 21.69
C GLY A 52 -24.37 -5.68 20.24
N TYR A 53 -24.62 -4.39 20.03
CA TYR A 53 -24.78 -3.83 18.69
C TYR A 53 -23.49 -3.13 18.23
N GLY A 54 -22.87 -3.70 17.19
CA GLY A 54 -21.78 -3.14 16.39
C GLY A 54 -22.26 -2.50 15.08
N ASP A 55 -21.37 -2.34 14.10
CA ASP A 55 -21.67 -1.90 12.71
C ASP A 55 -22.52 -0.63 12.59
N GLY A 56 -22.22 0.37 13.42
CA GLY A 56 -23.03 1.58 13.57
C GLY A 56 -23.37 1.91 15.02
N GLY A 57 -23.05 1.00 15.95
CA GLY A 57 -23.00 1.25 17.39
C GLY A 57 -24.23 0.75 18.15
N GLY A 58 -24.30 1.08 19.44
CA GLY A 58 -25.42 0.74 20.33
C GLY A 58 -25.04 -0.11 21.54
N GLY A 59 -23.90 -0.80 21.52
CA GLY A 59 -23.39 -1.58 22.65
C GLY A 59 -24.38 -2.63 23.20
N PRO A 60 -24.11 -3.23 24.36
CA PRO A 60 -25.06 -4.15 24.99
C PRO A 60 -26.29 -3.45 25.59
N THR A 61 -27.46 -4.08 25.48
CA THR A 61 -28.71 -3.60 26.10
C THR A 61 -28.94 -4.19 27.49
N ARG A 62 -29.86 -3.58 28.25
CA ARG A 62 -30.28 -4.14 29.54
C ARG A 62 -30.87 -5.54 29.40
N GLU A 63 -31.68 -5.78 28.37
CA GLU A 63 -32.28 -7.09 28.11
C GLU A 63 -31.23 -8.16 27.87
N MET A 64 -30.17 -7.86 27.09
CA MET A 64 -29.03 -8.76 26.91
C MET A 64 -28.40 -9.14 28.26
N LEU A 65 -28.24 -8.17 29.18
CA LEU A 65 -27.68 -8.43 30.50
C LEU A 65 -28.59 -9.31 31.37
N GLU A 66 -29.90 -9.10 31.33
CA GLU A 66 -30.86 -9.97 32.04
C GLU A 66 -30.87 -11.38 31.44
N ASN A 67 -30.84 -11.52 30.12
CA ASN A 67 -30.76 -12.84 29.47
C ASN A 67 -29.50 -13.60 29.90
N LEU A 68 -28.34 -12.93 29.93
CA LEU A 68 -27.08 -13.54 30.42
C LEU A 68 -27.18 -13.96 31.90
N ARG A 69 -27.91 -13.20 32.71
CA ARG A 69 -28.13 -13.51 34.13
C ARG A 69 -28.98 -14.76 34.29
N GLU A 70 -30.07 -14.87 33.55
CA GLU A 70 -30.96 -16.03 33.55
C GLU A 70 -30.25 -17.27 32.99
N MET A 71 -29.49 -17.12 31.90
CA MET A 71 -28.74 -18.22 31.27
C MET A 71 -27.53 -18.71 32.07
N HIS A 72 -27.04 -17.94 33.05
CA HIS A 72 -25.86 -18.31 33.86
C HIS A 72 -25.94 -19.72 34.46
N ALA A 73 -27.14 -20.14 34.86
CA ALA A 73 -27.40 -21.44 35.47
C ALA A 73 -28.54 -22.23 34.79
N PHE A 74 -28.93 -21.85 33.57
CA PHE A 74 -30.04 -22.50 32.88
C PHE A 74 -29.62 -23.90 32.39
N PRO A 75 -30.27 -25.00 32.83
CA PRO A 75 -29.76 -26.37 32.59
C PRO A 75 -29.66 -26.80 31.12
N ALA A 76 -30.44 -26.18 30.23
CA ALA A 76 -30.51 -26.57 28.81
C ALA A 76 -29.55 -25.77 27.90
N THR A 77 -28.72 -24.89 28.46
CA THR A 77 -27.71 -24.11 27.72
C THR A 77 -26.32 -24.28 28.34
N PRO A 78 -25.23 -24.12 27.57
CA PRO A 78 -23.89 -23.93 28.13
C PRO A 78 -23.89 -22.85 29.22
N GLN A 79 -23.10 -23.04 30.29
CA GLN A 79 -22.99 -22.02 31.34
C GLN A 79 -22.32 -20.76 30.80
N VAL A 80 -23.04 -19.63 30.86
CA VAL A 80 -22.55 -18.34 30.38
C VAL A 80 -22.05 -17.50 31.54
N ARG A 81 -20.89 -16.85 31.37
CA ARG A 81 -20.33 -15.91 32.35
C ARG A 81 -19.79 -14.68 31.64
N GLN A 82 -20.16 -13.50 32.14
CA GLN A 82 -19.57 -12.24 31.68
C GLN A 82 -18.15 -12.10 32.26
N GLY A 83 -17.22 -11.57 31.46
CA GLY A 83 -15.85 -11.36 31.89
C GLY A 83 -15.00 -10.66 30.83
N ALA A 84 -13.78 -10.28 31.21
CA ALA A 84 -12.83 -9.67 30.30
C ALA A 84 -12.21 -10.70 29.35
N VAL A 85 -11.96 -10.29 28.10
CA VAL A 85 -11.31 -11.15 27.08
C VAL A 85 -9.90 -11.62 27.50
N GLY A 86 -9.19 -10.82 28.29
CA GLY A 86 -7.88 -11.22 28.83
C GLY A 86 -7.96 -12.45 29.76
N GLU A 87 -8.99 -12.54 30.60
CA GLU A 87 -9.21 -13.70 31.47
C GLU A 87 -9.67 -14.93 30.68
N PHE A 88 -10.38 -14.72 29.57
CA PHE A 88 -10.69 -15.79 28.62
C PHE A 88 -9.40 -16.42 28.06
N PHE A 89 -8.47 -15.61 27.55
CA PHE A 89 -7.22 -16.13 26.98
C PHE A 89 -6.35 -16.86 28.00
N LYS A 90 -6.23 -16.34 29.24
CA LYS A 90 -5.51 -17.05 30.32
C LYS A 90 -6.10 -18.44 30.59
N ARG A 91 -7.44 -18.56 30.60
CA ARG A 91 -8.10 -19.86 30.78
C ARG A 91 -7.94 -20.78 29.58
N LEU A 92 -7.99 -20.23 28.36
CA LEU A 92 -7.77 -20.99 27.14
C LEU A 92 -6.37 -21.58 27.11
N GLU A 93 -5.36 -20.76 27.39
CA GLU A 93 -3.95 -21.17 27.49
C GLU A 93 -3.76 -22.27 28.55
N ALA A 94 -4.30 -22.07 29.75
CA ALA A 94 -4.19 -23.05 30.85
C ALA A 94 -4.92 -24.38 30.58
N SER A 95 -5.97 -24.39 29.74
CA SER A 95 -6.78 -25.59 29.48
C SER A 95 -6.36 -26.36 28.23
N ALA A 96 -5.86 -25.69 27.20
CA ALA A 96 -5.60 -26.31 25.91
C ALA A 96 -4.42 -25.71 25.13
N GLY A 97 -3.64 -24.79 25.71
CA GLY A 97 -2.60 -24.04 25.00
C GLY A 97 -1.58 -24.92 24.27
N ASP A 98 -1.18 -26.03 24.87
CA ASP A 98 -0.23 -27.02 24.32
C ASP A 98 -0.79 -27.87 23.18
N ARG A 99 -2.11 -27.84 22.98
CA ARG A 99 -2.85 -28.66 22.00
C ARG A 99 -3.53 -27.82 20.91
N LEU A 100 -3.46 -26.49 20.99
CA LEU A 100 -4.07 -25.61 19.99
C LEU A 100 -3.44 -25.85 18.60
N PRO A 101 -4.25 -25.87 17.53
CA PRO A 101 -3.72 -25.99 16.17
C PRO A 101 -2.89 -24.75 15.81
N THR A 102 -1.85 -24.95 15.01
CA THR A 102 -1.00 -23.87 14.51
C THR A 102 -1.41 -23.48 13.09
N TRP A 103 -1.66 -22.19 12.87
CA TRP A 103 -1.73 -21.59 11.54
C TRP A 103 -0.44 -20.83 11.27
N ASN A 104 0.28 -21.16 10.19
CA ASN A 104 1.58 -20.57 9.89
C ASN A 104 1.51 -19.74 8.61
N GLY A 105 1.53 -18.41 8.75
CA GLY A 105 1.43 -17.46 7.63
C GLY A 105 0.18 -16.58 7.69
N GLU A 106 -0.26 -16.10 6.52
CA GLU A 106 -1.40 -15.21 6.36
C GLU A 106 -2.73 -15.93 6.62
N LEU A 107 -3.64 -15.30 7.35
CA LEU A 107 -5.06 -15.70 7.42
C LEU A 107 -5.80 -15.06 6.24
N TYR A 108 -5.66 -15.67 5.06
CA TYR A 108 -6.26 -15.14 3.85
C TYR A 108 -7.80 -15.20 3.93
N LEU A 109 -8.44 -14.04 3.87
CA LEU A 109 -9.90 -13.94 3.77
C LEU A 109 -10.29 -14.15 2.31
N GLU A 110 -10.92 -15.29 2.01
CA GLU A 110 -11.41 -15.63 0.66
C GLU A 110 -12.65 -14.83 0.22
N TYR A 111 -12.76 -13.59 0.67
CA TYR A 111 -13.90 -12.70 0.48
C TYR A 111 -13.42 -11.25 0.39
N HIS A 112 -14.30 -10.35 -0.07
CA HIS A 112 -14.02 -8.91 -0.08
C HIS A 112 -12.80 -8.51 -0.93
N ARG A 113 -12.59 -9.16 -2.09
CA ARG A 113 -11.40 -8.91 -2.92
C ARG A 113 -11.43 -7.58 -3.67
N GLY A 114 -12.62 -7.02 -3.92
CA GLY A 114 -12.78 -5.69 -4.54
C GLY A 114 -12.19 -4.57 -3.70
N THR A 115 -12.07 -4.78 -2.39
CA THR A 115 -11.45 -3.81 -1.49
C THR A 115 -9.99 -3.49 -1.79
N TYR A 116 -9.27 -4.36 -2.50
CA TYR A 116 -7.88 -4.09 -2.88
C TYR A 116 -7.76 -3.03 -3.99
N THR A 117 -8.77 -2.88 -4.84
CA THR A 117 -8.70 -2.06 -6.06
C THR A 117 -9.63 -0.84 -6.04
N THR A 118 -10.79 -0.93 -5.37
CA THR A 118 -11.74 0.20 -5.27
C THR A 118 -11.11 1.43 -4.59
N GLN A 119 -11.63 2.63 -4.89
CA GLN A 119 -11.15 3.89 -4.32
C GLN A 119 -9.61 4.06 -4.41
N SER A 120 -9.03 3.78 -5.58
CA SER A 120 -7.57 3.83 -5.82
C SER A 120 -6.91 5.16 -5.44
N ARG A 121 -7.62 6.29 -5.63
CA ARG A 121 -7.18 7.62 -5.18
C ARG A 121 -6.92 7.67 -3.67
N ASN A 122 -7.81 7.07 -2.87
CA ASN A 122 -7.71 7.03 -1.42
C ASN A 122 -6.46 6.24 -0.97
N LYS A 123 -6.26 5.05 -1.57
CA LYS A 123 -5.09 4.20 -1.33
C LYS A 123 -3.79 4.88 -1.77
N ARG A 124 -3.79 5.57 -2.92
CA ARG A 124 -2.65 6.37 -3.39
C ARG A 124 -2.33 7.51 -2.42
N ALA A 125 -3.34 8.23 -1.94
CA ALA A 125 -3.16 9.31 -0.97
C ALA A 125 -2.57 8.78 0.36
N ASN A 126 -3.09 7.65 0.87
CA ASN A 126 -2.50 6.96 2.03
C ASN A 126 -1.02 6.64 1.79
N ARG A 127 -0.70 5.92 0.71
CA ARG A 127 0.66 5.47 0.44
C ARG A 127 1.65 6.64 0.25
N LYS A 128 1.21 7.71 -0.41
CA LYS A 128 2.03 8.92 -0.57
C LYS A 128 2.19 9.68 0.75
N SER A 129 1.19 9.65 1.62
CA SER A 129 1.29 10.21 2.98
C SER A 129 2.26 9.41 3.84
N GLU A 130 2.21 8.07 3.81
CA GLU A 130 3.17 7.20 4.52
C GLU A 130 4.63 7.53 4.14
N PHE A 131 4.91 7.63 2.84
CA PHE A 131 6.24 8.00 2.34
C PHE A 131 6.64 9.41 2.77
N LEU A 132 5.73 10.38 2.64
CA LEU A 132 6.01 11.76 3.03
C LEU A 132 6.32 11.88 4.53
N LEU A 133 5.53 11.23 5.39
CA LEU A 133 5.75 11.28 6.84
C LEU A 133 7.03 10.59 7.24
N HIS A 134 7.35 9.43 6.64
CA HIS A 134 8.63 8.76 6.83
C HIS A 134 9.81 9.69 6.47
N ASP A 135 9.79 10.27 5.26
CA ASP A 135 10.88 11.11 4.78
C ASP A 135 11.01 12.41 5.60
N ALA A 136 9.88 13.04 5.94
CA ALA A 136 9.84 14.23 6.78
C ALA A 136 10.38 13.96 8.19
N GLU A 137 10.03 12.82 8.82
CA GLU A 137 10.56 12.45 10.13
C GLU A 137 12.07 12.20 10.10
N PHE A 138 12.57 11.51 9.06
CA PHE A 138 14.01 11.32 8.87
C PHE A 138 14.73 12.67 8.77
N LEU A 139 14.23 13.58 7.94
CA LEU A 139 14.83 14.90 7.72
C LEU A 139 14.77 15.76 8.97
N ALA A 140 13.64 15.81 9.66
CA ALA A 140 13.50 16.55 10.92
C ALA A 140 14.41 15.99 12.01
N SER A 141 14.59 14.68 12.06
CA SER A 141 15.53 14.03 12.98
C SER A 141 16.96 14.44 12.66
N LEU A 142 17.37 14.38 11.39
CA LEU A 142 18.69 14.81 10.94
C LEU A 142 18.93 16.29 11.24
N ALA A 143 17.97 17.16 10.92
CA ALA A 143 18.04 18.60 11.21
C ALA A 143 18.24 18.86 12.71
N SER A 144 17.56 18.12 13.60
CA SER A 144 17.72 18.27 15.06
C SER A 144 19.08 17.83 15.60
N VAL A 145 19.79 16.97 14.86
CA VAL A 145 21.16 16.57 15.19
C VAL A 145 22.17 17.59 14.67
N LEU A 146 21.91 18.16 13.49
CA LEU A 146 22.81 19.13 12.84
C LEU A 146 22.72 20.54 13.42
N ASP A 147 21.56 20.93 13.94
CA ASP A 147 21.31 22.28 14.46
C ASP A 147 20.64 22.19 15.84
N ALA A 148 21.36 22.65 16.87
CA ALA A 148 20.89 22.64 18.25
C ALA A 148 19.69 23.57 18.50
N ASP A 149 19.48 24.57 17.65
CA ASP A 149 18.33 25.48 17.75
C ASP A 149 17.08 24.92 17.06
N TYR A 150 17.24 23.92 16.18
CA TYR A 150 16.11 23.25 15.55
C TYR A 150 15.43 22.28 16.52
N ARG A 151 14.11 22.46 16.71
CA ARG A 151 13.29 21.59 17.56
C ARG A 151 12.48 20.62 16.70
N TYR A 152 12.62 19.33 16.97
CA TYR A 152 11.83 18.30 16.30
C TYR A 152 10.30 18.52 16.54
N PRO A 153 9.48 18.60 15.49
CA PRO A 153 8.07 18.99 15.56
C PRO A 153 7.15 17.83 15.98
N ASN A 154 7.32 17.39 17.24
CA ASN A 154 6.60 16.27 17.86
C ASN A 154 5.07 16.35 17.71
N THR A 155 4.49 17.53 17.90
CA THR A 155 3.03 17.71 17.85
C THR A 155 2.50 17.54 16.43
N THR A 156 3.17 18.15 15.45
CA THR A 156 2.81 18.06 14.04
C THR A 156 2.83 16.61 13.55
N PHE A 157 3.91 15.86 13.83
CA PHE A 157 3.98 14.44 13.45
C PHE A 157 2.91 13.60 14.15
N ARG A 158 2.68 13.82 15.45
CA ARG A 158 1.64 13.10 16.18
C ARG A 158 0.26 13.29 15.56
N ASP A 159 -0.08 14.52 15.19
CA ASP A 159 -1.38 14.84 14.63
C ASP A 159 -1.52 14.31 13.19
N ALA A 160 -0.46 14.40 12.38
CA ALA A 160 -0.42 13.78 11.06
C ALA A 160 -0.55 12.25 11.11
N TRP A 161 0.17 11.58 12.02
CA TRP A 161 0.08 10.12 12.20
C TRP A 161 -1.29 9.67 12.72
N ARG A 162 -1.91 10.44 13.62
CA ARG A 162 -3.29 10.16 14.05
C ARG A 162 -4.26 10.27 12.88
N LEU A 163 -4.11 11.29 12.04
CA LEU A 163 -5.01 11.54 10.93
C LEU A 163 -4.86 10.50 9.81
N ILE A 164 -3.64 10.04 9.52
CA ILE A 164 -3.46 8.92 8.57
C ILE A 164 -4.02 7.62 9.17
N CYS A 165 -3.78 7.32 10.45
CA CYS A 165 -4.34 6.12 11.10
C CYS A 165 -5.88 6.14 11.12
N LEU A 166 -6.50 7.32 11.28
CA LEU A 166 -7.95 7.48 11.13
C LEU A 166 -8.40 7.03 9.73
N ASN A 167 -7.70 7.48 8.68
CA ASN A 167 -8.02 7.10 7.30
C ASN A 167 -7.65 5.65 6.94
N GLN A 168 -6.86 4.98 7.78
CA GLN A 168 -6.55 3.55 7.70
C GLN A 168 -7.61 2.65 8.36
N PHE A 169 -8.71 3.22 8.84
CA PHE A 169 -9.84 2.45 9.32
C PHE A 169 -10.34 1.46 8.24
N HIS A 170 -10.76 0.27 8.65
CA HIS A 170 -11.04 -0.87 7.77
C HIS A 170 -12.22 -0.66 6.82
N ASP A 171 -13.02 0.40 6.98
CA ASP A 171 -14.03 0.78 5.98
C ASP A 171 -13.64 2.00 5.14
N ILE A 172 -12.56 2.69 5.50
CA ILE A 172 -12.07 3.89 4.80
C ILE A 172 -10.99 3.50 3.80
N ILE A 173 -9.86 2.93 4.25
CA ILE A 173 -8.76 2.55 3.34
C ILE A 173 -9.17 1.50 2.31
N PRO A 174 -9.98 0.47 2.65
CA PRO A 174 -10.37 -0.55 1.71
C PRO A 174 -11.40 -0.03 0.69
N GLY A 175 -12.01 1.13 0.96
CA GLY A 175 -12.85 1.82 -0.02
C GLY A 175 -14.31 1.35 -0.02
N SER A 176 -14.82 0.97 1.15
CA SER A 176 -16.16 0.41 1.38
C SER A 176 -17.16 1.33 2.11
N SER A 177 -16.78 2.56 2.47
CA SER A 177 -17.67 3.59 3.04
C SER A 177 -18.54 4.33 2.00
N ILE A 178 -19.48 5.14 2.48
CA ILE A 178 -20.27 6.07 1.65
C ILE A 178 -19.42 7.24 1.11
N ASN A 179 -19.89 7.90 0.04
CA ASN A 179 -19.18 9.01 -0.60
C ASN A 179 -18.75 10.14 0.36
N ALA A 180 -19.57 10.49 1.35
CA ALA A 180 -19.26 11.55 2.31
C ALA A 180 -17.93 11.32 3.05
N VAL A 181 -17.62 10.06 3.39
CA VAL A 181 -16.36 9.67 4.01
C VAL A 181 -15.17 9.93 3.08
N TYR A 182 -15.32 9.74 1.77
CA TYR A 182 -14.25 10.02 0.81
C TYR A 182 -14.06 11.51 0.51
N VAL A 183 -15.13 12.30 0.63
CA VAL A 183 -15.03 13.76 0.61
C VAL A 183 -14.20 14.22 1.80
N ASP A 184 -14.50 13.73 3.01
CA ASP A 184 -13.76 14.07 4.23
C ASP A 184 -12.30 13.61 4.18
N SER A 185 -12.05 12.35 3.83
CA SER A 185 -10.68 11.81 3.73
C SER A 185 -9.83 12.60 2.74
N THR A 186 -10.40 13.16 1.67
CA THR A 186 -9.66 14.01 0.72
C THR A 186 -9.09 15.25 1.41
N VAL A 187 -9.92 15.93 2.20
CA VAL A 187 -9.49 17.10 2.98
C VAL A 187 -8.45 16.69 4.00
N GLN A 188 -8.66 15.57 4.69
CA GLN A 188 -7.75 15.07 5.72
C GLN A 188 -6.37 14.67 5.13
N TYR A 189 -6.32 14.01 3.97
CA TYR A 189 -5.06 13.75 3.30
C TYR A 189 -4.36 15.04 2.90
N GLN A 190 -5.08 16.06 2.41
CA GLN A 190 -4.45 17.34 2.10
C GLN A 190 -3.82 17.97 3.36
N GLN A 191 -4.50 17.90 4.51
CA GLN A 191 -3.92 18.34 5.79
C GLN A 191 -2.64 17.59 6.15
N ILE A 192 -2.60 16.27 5.93
CA ILE A 192 -1.38 15.46 6.13
C ILE A 192 -0.27 15.90 5.18
N PHE A 193 -0.59 16.13 3.90
CA PHE A 193 0.37 16.62 2.91
C PHE A 193 0.94 17.98 3.27
N ASP A 194 0.10 18.91 3.75
CA ASP A 194 0.53 20.24 4.17
C ASP A 194 1.46 20.15 5.38
N MET A 195 1.04 19.45 6.45
CA MET A 195 1.86 19.24 7.65
C MET A 195 3.20 18.58 7.34
N GLY A 196 3.18 17.49 6.55
CA GLY A 196 4.37 16.74 6.18
C GLY A 196 5.32 17.54 5.28
N SER A 197 4.78 18.24 4.28
CA SER A 197 5.60 19.02 3.34
C SER A 197 6.21 20.24 4.00
N THR A 198 5.46 20.99 4.82
CA THR A 198 6.01 22.10 5.60
C THR A 198 7.13 21.63 6.52
N THR A 199 6.91 20.56 7.27
CA THR A 199 7.93 20.00 8.18
C THR A 199 9.18 19.54 7.43
N ARG A 200 8.99 18.83 6.31
CA ARG A 200 10.06 18.41 5.41
C ARG A 200 10.87 19.62 4.94
N ASP A 201 10.21 20.65 4.43
CA ASP A 201 10.86 21.80 3.81
C ASP A 201 11.61 22.66 4.84
N GLU A 202 11.06 22.81 6.05
CA GLU A 202 11.77 23.45 7.18
C GLU A 202 13.04 22.69 7.56
N ALA A 203 12.96 21.36 7.67
CA ALA A 203 14.13 20.53 7.97
C ALA A 203 15.18 20.60 6.85
N LEU A 204 14.75 20.59 5.58
CA LEU A 204 15.63 20.75 4.42
C LEU A 204 16.37 22.10 4.44
N GLN A 205 15.71 23.18 4.84
CA GLN A 205 16.35 24.49 4.97
C GLN A 205 17.45 24.50 6.03
N VAL A 206 17.25 23.81 7.15
CA VAL A 206 18.28 23.65 8.19
C VAL A 206 19.45 22.83 7.66
N ILE A 207 19.17 21.68 7.05
CA ILE A 207 20.20 20.82 6.46
C ILE A 207 21.02 21.60 5.42
N ALA A 208 20.36 22.32 4.50
CA ALA A 208 21.03 23.12 3.47
C ALA A 208 22.00 24.16 4.04
N LYS A 209 21.62 24.85 5.13
CA LYS A 209 22.50 25.81 5.80
C LYS A 209 23.75 25.15 6.40
N GLN A 210 23.63 23.93 6.89
CA GLN A 210 24.73 23.19 7.53
C GLN A 210 25.65 22.49 6.53
N THR A 211 25.11 21.96 5.43
CA THR A 211 25.89 21.23 4.41
C THR A 211 26.49 22.14 3.35
N GLY A 212 25.86 23.28 3.07
CA GLY A 212 26.14 24.09 1.89
C GLY A 212 25.79 23.37 0.58
N GLY A 213 26.15 23.98 -0.55
CA GLY A 213 25.81 23.49 -1.90
C GLY A 213 24.55 24.15 -2.47
N ASP A 214 24.34 23.99 -3.77
CA ASP A 214 23.23 24.61 -4.49
C ASP A 214 22.04 23.64 -4.64
N ILE A 215 22.31 22.33 -4.66
CA ILE A 215 21.31 21.27 -4.75
C ILE A 215 21.63 20.19 -3.72
N LEU A 216 20.60 19.73 -3.01
CA LEU A 216 20.68 18.60 -2.09
C LEU A 216 19.99 17.38 -2.70
N ILE A 217 20.68 16.24 -2.70
CA ILE A 217 20.10 14.94 -3.02
C ILE A 217 20.15 14.09 -1.76
N ILE A 218 18.99 13.61 -1.33
CA ILE A 218 18.85 12.92 -0.05
C ILE A 218 18.36 11.50 -0.30
N ASN A 219 19.01 10.55 0.35
CA ASN A 219 18.53 9.18 0.44
C ASN A 219 17.99 8.92 1.85
N PRO A 220 16.67 8.97 2.06
CA PRO A 220 16.06 8.70 3.35
C PRO A 220 15.94 7.20 3.66
N THR A 221 16.44 6.31 2.80
CA THR A 221 16.26 4.85 2.94
C THR A 221 17.49 4.16 3.55
N SER A 222 17.30 2.94 4.03
CA SER A 222 18.35 2.11 4.64
C SER A 222 19.24 1.36 3.64
N PHE A 223 19.07 1.59 2.34
CA PHE A 223 19.82 0.92 1.28
C PHE A 223 20.46 1.90 0.31
N ILE A 224 21.51 1.45 -0.37
CA ILE A 224 22.21 2.22 -1.39
C ILE A 224 21.26 2.45 -2.56
N ARG A 225 21.23 3.67 -3.08
CA ARG A 225 20.48 4.03 -4.28
C ARG A 225 21.42 4.50 -5.38
N SER A 226 21.07 4.18 -6.62
CA SER A 226 21.75 4.64 -7.83
C SER A 226 20.73 5.06 -8.90
N ASP A 227 19.55 5.47 -8.44
CA ASP A 227 18.46 5.94 -9.30
C ASP A 227 18.73 7.38 -9.75
N LEU A 228 18.13 7.80 -10.86
CA LEU A 228 18.17 9.18 -11.29
C LEU A 228 17.37 10.08 -10.34
N ALA A 229 17.96 11.20 -9.94
CA ALA A 229 17.26 12.27 -9.25
C ALA A 229 16.56 13.18 -10.27
N PHE A 230 15.39 13.70 -9.91
CA PHE A 230 14.68 14.68 -10.74
C PHE A 230 14.70 16.05 -10.08
N LEU A 231 15.21 17.05 -10.78
CA LEU A 231 15.10 18.44 -10.38
C LEU A 231 14.02 19.11 -11.24
N PRO A 232 12.89 19.56 -10.65
CA PRO A 232 11.78 20.16 -11.39
C PRO A 232 12.06 21.63 -11.74
N LEU A 233 13.26 21.92 -12.23
CA LEU A 233 13.72 23.24 -12.68
C LEU A 233 14.48 23.07 -13.99
N ALA A 234 14.33 24.05 -14.88
CA ALA A 234 15.14 24.11 -16.09
C ALA A 234 16.58 24.48 -15.69
N VAL A 235 17.54 23.67 -16.15
CA VAL A 235 18.98 23.96 -16.02
C VAL A 235 19.49 24.39 -17.40
N PRO A 236 20.06 25.59 -17.55
CA PRO A 236 20.68 26.04 -18.79
C PRO A 236 21.79 25.10 -19.27
N GLU A 237 22.01 25.01 -20.60
CA GLU A 237 23.00 24.10 -21.20
C GLU A 237 24.45 24.38 -20.79
N ASP A 238 24.76 25.59 -20.31
CA ASP A 238 26.10 26.00 -19.86
C ASP A 238 26.36 25.72 -18.37
N ILE A 239 25.35 25.21 -17.65
CA ILE A 239 25.44 24.87 -16.24
C ILE A 239 25.79 23.39 -16.07
N VAL A 240 26.85 23.15 -15.29
CA VAL A 240 27.24 21.81 -14.84
C VAL A 240 26.98 21.66 -13.35
N LEU A 241 26.55 20.45 -12.96
CA LEU A 241 26.42 20.08 -11.56
C LEU A 241 27.64 19.27 -11.15
N THR A 242 28.31 19.68 -10.08
CA THR A 242 29.51 19.01 -9.57
C THR A 242 29.31 18.50 -8.16
N ASP A 243 29.79 17.29 -7.88
CA ASP A 243 29.76 16.74 -6.53
C ASP A 243 30.83 17.37 -5.61
N ALA A 244 30.92 16.88 -4.37
CA ALA A 244 31.92 17.36 -3.42
C ALA A 244 33.38 17.06 -3.82
N GLY A 245 33.61 16.06 -4.69
CA GLY A 245 34.92 15.71 -5.25
C GLY A 245 35.30 16.52 -6.49
N GLY A 246 34.37 17.32 -7.02
CA GLY A 246 34.56 18.08 -8.27
C GLY A 246 34.24 17.29 -9.52
N GLU A 247 33.67 16.08 -9.40
CA GLU A 247 33.21 15.31 -10.55
C GLU A 247 31.89 15.87 -11.08
N ILE A 248 31.80 16.01 -12.40
CA ILE A 248 30.60 16.51 -13.07
C ILE A 248 29.56 15.39 -13.12
N ALA A 249 28.41 15.63 -12.49
CA ALA A 249 27.22 14.80 -12.58
C ALA A 249 26.62 14.89 -13.99
N GLN A 250 26.10 13.79 -14.49
CA GLN A 250 25.45 13.77 -15.80
C GLN A 250 24.03 14.27 -15.68
N THR A 251 23.59 15.04 -16.66
CA THR A 251 22.22 15.52 -16.69
C THR A 251 21.51 15.19 -18.00
N GLN A 252 20.19 15.21 -17.96
CA GLN A 252 19.36 15.06 -19.15
C GLN A 252 18.12 15.97 -19.01
N PRO A 253 18.04 17.06 -19.78
CA PRO A 253 16.87 17.93 -19.81
C PRO A 253 15.63 17.20 -20.32
N THR A 254 14.47 17.58 -19.80
CA THR A 254 13.15 17.11 -20.23
C THR A 254 12.11 18.24 -20.09
N GLU A 255 10.88 18.03 -20.58
CA GLU A 255 9.83 19.06 -20.68
C GLU A 255 9.45 19.70 -19.32
N GLY A 256 9.74 19.04 -18.20
CA GLY A 256 9.41 19.51 -16.85
C GLY A 256 10.58 19.73 -15.89
N GLY A 257 11.83 19.59 -16.35
CA GLY A 257 13.00 19.65 -15.47
C GLY A 257 14.21 18.94 -16.01
N VAL A 258 15.07 18.44 -15.12
CA VAL A 258 16.30 17.74 -15.48
C VAL A 258 16.48 16.47 -14.66
N TRP A 259 16.84 15.37 -15.33
CA TRP A 259 17.31 14.16 -14.67
C TRP A 259 18.79 14.29 -14.34
N ILE A 260 19.18 13.83 -13.16
CA ILE A 260 20.55 13.91 -12.65
C ILE A 260 20.99 12.50 -12.25
N ASP A 261 22.08 12.03 -12.84
CA ASP A 261 22.82 10.87 -12.35
C ASP A 261 23.87 11.37 -11.35
N ALA A 262 23.55 11.24 -10.06
CA ALA A 262 24.43 11.59 -8.96
C ALA A 262 25.33 10.40 -8.51
N GLY A 263 25.34 9.31 -9.28
CA GLY A 263 26.08 8.10 -8.94
C GLY A 263 25.48 7.37 -7.75
N THR A 264 26.36 6.86 -6.88
CA THR A 264 25.96 6.04 -5.73
C THR A 264 25.63 6.92 -4.53
N ILE A 265 24.39 6.81 -4.03
CA ILE A 265 23.90 7.55 -2.88
C ILE A 265 23.75 6.61 -1.70
N HIS A 266 24.54 6.83 -0.65
CA HIS A 266 24.57 5.97 0.53
C HIS A 266 23.25 6.03 1.33
N PRO A 267 22.93 4.98 2.12
CA PRO A 267 21.78 4.99 3.03
C PRO A 267 21.80 6.20 3.96
N TYR A 268 20.63 6.76 4.27
CA TYR A 268 20.46 7.84 5.24
C TYR A 268 21.46 8.99 5.09
N SER A 269 21.69 9.44 3.85
CA SER A 269 22.74 10.40 3.52
C SER A 269 22.24 11.62 2.77
N VAL A 270 23.03 12.69 2.84
CA VAL A 270 22.85 13.93 2.07
C VAL A 270 24.05 14.09 1.15
N THR A 271 23.79 14.13 -0.15
CA THR A 271 24.76 14.43 -1.20
C THR A 271 24.52 15.84 -1.69
N VAL A 272 25.58 16.64 -1.75
CA VAL A 272 25.51 18.04 -2.20
C VAL A 272 26.06 18.15 -3.61
N LEU A 273 25.34 18.88 -4.47
CA LEU A 273 25.82 19.29 -5.79
C LEU A 273 25.97 20.81 -5.83
N ARG A 274 27.01 21.27 -6.53
CA ARG A 274 27.30 22.68 -6.80
C ARG A 274 27.06 23.01 -8.25
N VAL A 275 26.47 24.17 -8.47
CA VAL A 275 26.26 24.77 -9.79
C VAL A 275 27.54 25.46 -10.21
N GLY A 276 28.06 25.06 -11.36
CA GLY A 276 29.20 25.70 -12.01
C GLY A 276 28.92 25.97 -13.48
N THR A 277 29.86 26.64 -14.14
CA THR A 277 29.86 26.80 -15.60
C THR A 277 30.89 25.87 -16.21
N GLY A 278 30.53 25.17 -17.28
CA GLY A 278 31.42 24.21 -17.90
C GLY A 278 30.81 23.47 -19.06
N ALA A 279 31.61 22.63 -19.72
CA ALA A 279 31.11 21.69 -20.70
C ALA A 279 30.58 20.44 -20.00
N GLU A 280 29.37 20.02 -20.35
CA GLU A 280 28.75 18.83 -19.78
C GLU A 280 29.54 17.55 -20.11
N LYS A 281 29.56 16.61 -19.17
CA LYS A 281 30.17 15.29 -19.38
C LYS A 281 29.28 14.43 -20.27
N GLN A 282 29.54 14.41 -21.57
CA GLN A 282 28.83 13.53 -22.49
C GLN A 282 29.13 12.05 -22.20
N ARG A 283 28.10 11.26 -21.87
CA ARG A 283 28.20 9.79 -21.87
C ARG A 283 28.01 9.28 -23.29
N ALA A 284 28.65 8.15 -23.60
CA ALA A 284 28.19 7.34 -24.73
C ALA A 284 26.74 6.92 -24.47
N ASN A 285 25.84 7.21 -25.41
CA ASN A 285 24.44 6.81 -25.30
C ASN A 285 24.33 5.29 -25.48
N SER A 286 24.10 4.55 -24.39
CA SER A 286 23.81 3.10 -24.42
C SER A 286 22.32 2.80 -24.57
N LEU A 287 21.47 3.83 -24.51
CA LEU A 287 20.03 3.70 -24.63
C LEU A 287 19.60 3.83 -26.09
N THR A 288 18.86 2.84 -26.58
CA THR A 288 18.20 2.89 -27.88
C THR A 288 16.71 2.99 -27.68
N ALA A 289 16.09 3.98 -28.31
CA ALA A 289 14.65 4.13 -28.35
C ALA A 289 14.16 4.40 -29.76
N THR A 290 13.26 3.56 -30.23
CA THR A 290 12.46 3.76 -31.44
C THR A 290 11.01 3.44 -31.08
N PRO A 291 10.01 3.80 -31.90
CA PRO A 291 8.62 3.42 -31.63
C PRO A 291 8.36 1.92 -31.42
N THR A 292 9.29 1.04 -31.83
CA THR A 292 9.16 -0.41 -31.70
C THR A 292 10.19 -1.06 -30.78
N LEU A 293 11.10 -0.28 -30.18
CA LEU A 293 12.24 -0.80 -29.43
C LEU A 293 12.64 0.12 -28.29
N LEU A 294 12.78 -0.44 -27.09
CA LEU A 294 13.55 0.14 -25.99
C LEU A 294 14.66 -0.84 -25.60
N GLU A 295 15.90 -0.36 -25.54
CA GLU A 295 17.04 -1.21 -25.21
C GLU A 295 18.07 -0.45 -24.39
N ASN A 296 18.61 -1.11 -23.38
CA ASN A 296 19.76 -0.66 -22.59
C ASN A 296 20.75 -1.82 -22.41
N ASP A 297 21.73 -1.66 -21.52
CA ASP A 297 22.77 -2.69 -21.28
C ASP A 297 22.22 -4.00 -20.66
N TYR A 298 21.02 -3.97 -20.07
CA TYR A 298 20.43 -5.07 -19.31
C TYR A 298 19.28 -5.76 -20.03
N VAL A 299 18.42 -5.00 -20.68
CA VAL A 299 17.17 -5.49 -21.27
C VAL A 299 16.95 -4.93 -22.66
N ARG A 300 16.27 -5.73 -23.48
CA ARG A 300 15.76 -5.34 -24.80
C ARG A 300 14.26 -5.63 -24.84
N VAL A 301 13.46 -4.59 -25.06
CA VAL A 301 12.00 -4.62 -25.09
C VAL A 301 11.54 -4.26 -26.49
N GLU A 302 10.85 -5.18 -27.16
CA GLU A 302 10.32 -4.97 -28.51
C GLU A 302 8.80 -4.93 -28.49
N LEU A 303 8.24 -3.97 -29.22
CA LEU A 303 6.80 -3.80 -29.38
C LEU A 303 6.35 -4.36 -30.74
N ASN A 304 5.17 -4.97 -30.79
CA ASN A 304 4.54 -5.35 -32.06
C ASN A 304 3.86 -4.14 -32.74
N ASN A 305 3.25 -4.37 -33.90
CA ASN A 305 2.51 -3.34 -34.63
C ASN A 305 1.27 -2.83 -33.90
N ASP A 306 0.77 -3.58 -32.92
CA ASP A 306 -0.38 -3.18 -32.10
C ASP A 306 0.05 -2.26 -30.93
N GLY A 307 1.37 -2.10 -30.73
CA GLY A 307 1.99 -1.34 -29.65
C GLY A 307 2.17 -2.14 -28.36
N ASP A 308 1.88 -3.45 -28.35
CA ASP A 308 2.04 -4.33 -27.19
C ASP A 308 3.48 -4.80 -27.06
N ILE A 309 3.94 -5.07 -25.84
CA ILE A 309 5.28 -5.64 -25.62
C ILE A 309 5.26 -7.10 -26.06
N ALA A 310 5.86 -7.39 -27.20
CA ALA A 310 5.91 -8.73 -27.78
C ALA A 310 7.15 -9.52 -27.32
N ARG A 311 8.19 -8.82 -26.86
CA ARG A 311 9.43 -9.45 -26.44
C ARG A 311 10.09 -8.64 -25.32
N ILE A 312 10.56 -9.35 -24.31
CA ILE A 312 11.46 -8.82 -23.28
C ILE A 312 12.61 -9.81 -23.17
N TYR A 313 13.79 -9.38 -23.63
CA TYR A 313 15.00 -10.17 -23.57
C TYR A 313 15.91 -9.66 -22.46
N ASP A 314 16.22 -10.53 -21.51
CA ASP A 314 17.20 -10.29 -20.45
C ASP A 314 18.60 -10.62 -20.98
N LYS A 315 19.45 -9.60 -21.13
CA LYS A 315 20.79 -9.74 -21.67
C LYS A 315 21.77 -10.36 -20.68
N GLN A 316 21.52 -10.22 -19.39
CA GLN A 316 22.39 -10.79 -18.35
C GLN A 316 22.14 -12.28 -18.21
N ALA A 317 20.87 -12.68 -18.13
CA ALA A 317 20.50 -14.09 -18.07
C ALA A 317 20.45 -14.77 -19.45
N GLN A 318 20.61 -13.99 -20.53
CA GLN A 318 20.59 -14.44 -21.92
C GLN A 318 19.33 -15.25 -22.27
N ARG A 319 18.15 -14.75 -21.89
CA ARG A 319 16.88 -15.46 -22.07
C ARG A 319 15.72 -14.54 -22.39
N GLU A 320 14.70 -15.11 -23.02
CA GLU A 320 13.37 -14.50 -23.07
C GLU A 320 12.73 -14.51 -21.69
N VAL A 321 12.13 -13.38 -21.31
CA VAL A 321 11.31 -13.26 -20.10
C VAL A 321 9.88 -13.72 -20.36
N LEU A 322 9.37 -13.47 -21.56
CA LEU A 322 8.02 -13.88 -21.98
C LEU A 322 8.02 -15.30 -22.53
N ALA A 323 6.93 -16.03 -22.27
CA ALA A 323 6.67 -17.29 -22.96
C ALA A 323 6.40 -17.04 -24.46
N PRO A 324 6.61 -18.02 -25.34
CA PRO A 324 6.30 -17.86 -26.77
C PRO A 324 4.80 -17.61 -27.01
N GLY A 325 4.46 -16.49 -27.65
CA GLY A 325 3.09 -16.17 -28.08
C GLY A 325 2.44 -15.01 -27.33
N PRO A 326 2.34 -15.03 -25.98
CA PRO A 326 1.76 -13.94 -25.20
C PRO A 326 2.49 -12.60 -25.35
N VAL A 327 1.73 -11.52 -25.23
CA VAL A 327 2.23 -10.15 -25.09
C VAL A 327 2.16 -9.69 -23.64
N ALA A 328 2.98 -8.70 -23.27
CA ALA A 328 2.99 -8.08 -21.96
C ALA A 328 2.47 -6.64 -21.99
N ASN A 329 2.16 -6.11 -20.80
CA ASN A 329 1.65 -4.74 -20.61
C ASN A 329 0.35 -4.44 -21.41
N GLN A 330 -0.46 -5.46 -21.66
CA GLN A 330 -1.76 -5.35 -22.30
C GLN A 330 -2.81 -4.98 -21.25
N PHE A 331 -3.48 -3.84 -21.45
CA PHE A 331 -4.60 -3.46 -20.61
C PHE A 331 -5.85 -4.26 -20.99
N GLN A 332 -6.57 -4.66 -19.95
CA GLN A 332 -7.73 -5.54 -20.01
C GLN A 332 -8.86 -4.93 -19.18
N ALA A 333 -10.07 -4.94 -19.73
CA ALA A 333 -11.27 -4.52 -19.05
C ALA A 333 -12.17 -5.74 -18.82
N PHE A 334 -12.67 -5.87 -17.60
CA PHE A 334 -13.51 -6.97 -17.15
C PHE A 334 -14.89 -6.44 -16.76
N GLU A 335 -15.94 -7.25 -16.96
CA GLU A 335 -17.25 -6.91 -16.39
C GLU A 335 -17.28 -7.28 -14.91
N ASP A 336 -17.24 -6.26 -14.06
CA ASP A 336 -17.36 -6.43 -12.62
C ASP A 336 -18.81 -6.23 -12.17
N ARG A 337 -19.47 -7.34 -11.83
CA ARG A 337 -20.85 -7.39 -11.31
C ARG A 337 -20.94 -8.47 -10.23
N PRO A 338 -20.47 -8.18 -9.01
CA PRO A 338 -20.53 -9.16 -7.93
C PRO A 338 -21.98 -9.44 -7.52
N LYS A 339 -22.25 -10.64 -7.00
CA LYS A 339 -23.57 -11.04 -6.49
C LYS A 339 -24.02 -10.18 -5.31
N PHE A 340 -23.06 -9.83 -4.46
CA PHE A 340 -23.27 -9.04 -3.26
C PHE A 340 -22.10 -8.05 -3.08
N TRP A 341 -22.45 -6.84 -2.63
CA TRP A 341 -21.50 -5.83 -2.16
C TRP A 341 -20.52 -5.30 -3.22
N ASP A 342 -21.02 -4.46 -4.13
CA ASP A 342 -20.32 -3.86 -5.28
C ASP A 342 -18.92 -3.30 -4.98
N ALA A 343 -18.69 -2.67 -3.82
CA ALA A 343 -17.39 -2.10 -3.46
C ALA A 343 -16.47 -3.09 -2.73
N TRP A 344 -17.04 -4.12 -2.14
CA TRP A 344 -16.29 -5.06 -1.32
C TRP A 344 -15.73 -6.20 -2.15
N ASP A 345 -16.51 -6.78 -3.07
CA ASP A 345 -16.16 -8.06 -3.67
C ASP A 345 -15.94 -8.02 -5.18
N VAL A 346 -15.11 -8.95 -5.63
CA VAL A 346 -14.95 -9.32 -7.04
C VAL A 346 -15.11 -10.82 -7.09
N ASP A 347 -16.16 -11.25 -7.77
CA ASP A 347 -16.53 -12.66 -7.87
C ASP A 347 -15.61 -13.42 -8.82
N ILE A 348 -15.51 -14.75 -8.63
CA ILE A 348 -14.61 -15.63 -9.40
C ILE A 348 -14.87 -15.68 -10.90
N PHE A 349 -16.02 -15.17 -11.36
CA PHE A 349 -16.46 -15.17 -12.76
C PHE A 349 -16.30 -13.79 -13.43
N PHE A 350 -15.53 -12.87 -12.83
CA PHE A 350 -15.26 -11.55 -13.40
C PHE A 350 -14.60 -11.62 -14.80
N ASP A 351 -13.93 -12.73 -15.10
CA ASP A 351 -13.23 -12.98 -16.36
C ASP A 351 -14.10 -13.61 -17.46
N ASP A 352 -15.38 -13.89 -17.20
CA ASP A 352 -16.34 -14.37 -18.21
C ASP A 352 -16.53 -13.36 -19.36
N LYS A 353 -16.29 -12.07 -19.10
CA LYS A 353 -16.32 -11.00 -20.11
C LYS A 353 -15.07 -10.14 -20.03
N LEU A 354 -14.27 -10.24 -21.08
CA LEU A 354 -13.01 -9.53 -21.24
C LEU A 354 -13.03 -8.70 -22.53
N TRP A 355 -12.59 -7.46 -22.43
CA TRP A 355 -12.25 -6.61 -23.57
C TRP A 355 -10.78 -6.22 -23.50
N LEU A 356 -10.08 -6.38 -24.61
CA LEU A 356 -8.70 -5.94 -24.76
C LEU A 356 -8.68 -4.48 -25.19
N ALA A 357 -7.58 -3.79 -24.91
CA ALA A 357 -7.32 -2.49 -25.51
C ALA A 357 -7.22 -2.58 -27.03
N ASP A 358 -7.64 -1.51 -27.70
CA ASP A 358 -7.46 -1.35 -29.14
C ASP A 358 -5.96 -1.24 -29.48
N VAL A 359 -5.66 -1.44 -30.76
CA VAL A 359 -4.35 -1.15 -31.35
C VAL A 359 -3.96 0.29 -31.03
N ALA A 360 -2.69 0.50 -30.67
CA ALA A 360 -2.16 1.83 -30.41
C ALA A 360 -2.46 2.80 -31.56
N SER A 361 -3.08 3.93 -31.24
CA SER A 361 -3.32 5.00 -32.21
C SER A 361 -2.05 5.78 -32.52
N GLU A 362 -1.13 5.84 -31.56
CA GLU A 362 0.18 6.46 -31.70
C GLU A 362 1.18 5.79 -30.76
N VAL A 363 2.39 5.54 -31.26
CA VAL A 363 3.57 5.21 -30.45
C VAL A 363 4.68 6.16 -30.84
N ARG A 364 5.19 6.95 -29.88
CA ARG A 364 6.27 7.90 -30.14
C ARG A 364 7.33 7.88 -29.05
N VAL A 365 8.55 8.19 -29.46
CA VAL A 365 9.66 8.46 -28.53
C VAL A 365 9.47 9.87 -28.01
N VAL A 366 9.22 10.02 -26.71
CA VAL A 366 9.07 11.34 -26.05
C VAL A 366 10.34 11.77 -25.33
N GLU A 367 11.26 10.83 -25.10
CA GLU A 367 12.54 11.07 -24.46
C GLU A 367 13.57 10.08 -24.99
N ALA A 368 14.73 10.58 -25.42
CA ALA A 368 15.84 9.76 -25.92
C ALA A 368 17.17 10.44 -25.59
N GLY A 369 17.60 10.31 -24.34
CA GLY A 369 18.92 10.74 -23.92
C GLY A 369 19.71 9.60 -23.27
N PRO A 370 20.94 9.87 -22.82
CA PRO A 370 21.86 8.86 -22.29
C PRO A 370 21.47 8.35 -20.89
N LEU A 371 20.62 9.08 -20.15
CA LEU A 371 20.17 8.69 -18.80
C LEU A 371 18.83 7.98 -18.83
N ARG A 372 17.91 8.45 -19.67
CA ARG A 372 16.55 7.92 -19.77
C ARG A 372 16.05 7.96 -21.19
N ALA A 373 15.31 6.92 -21.58
CA ALA A 373 14.50 6.93 -22.78
C ALA A 373 13.09 6.48 -22.45
N THR A 374 12.09 7.09 -23.09
CA THR A 374 10.68 6.91 -22.76
C THR A 374 9.87 6.85 -24.07
N LEU A 375 9.01 5.83 -24.18
CA LEU A 375 7.98 5.76 -25.21
C LEU A 375 6.65 6.23 -24.62
N GLU A 376 5.87 6.93 -25.42
CA GLU A 376 4.49 7.25 -25.11
C GLU A 376 3.57 6.51 -26.08
N ILE A 377 2.59 5.81 -25.53
CA ILE A 377 1.65 4.97 -26.28
C ILE A 377 0.23 5.47 -25.99
N HIS A 378 -0.48 5.89 -27.04
CA HIS A 378 -1.87 6.33 -26.96
C HIS A 378 -2.79 5.20 -27.38
N ARG A 379 -3.78 4.90 -26.54
CA ARG A 379 -4.71 3.79 -26.74
C ARG A 379 -6.11 4.13 -26.30
N GLN A 380 -7.02 3.29 -26.73
CA GLN A 380 -8.40 3.24 -26.27
C GLN A 380 -8.71 1.84 -25.77
N ILE A 381 -9.56 1.75 -24.74
CA ILE A 381 -10.20 0.52 -24.31
C ILE A 381 -11.66 0.83 -24.07
N LEU A 382 -12.56 0.13 -24.76
CA LEU A 382 -13.99 0.46 -24.79
C LEU A 382 -14.20 1.94 -25.17
N ASN A 383 -14.74 2.74 -24.26
CA ASN A 383 -15.02 4.16 -24.44
C ASN A 383 -14.01 5.08 -23.70
N SER A 384 -12.86 4.55 -23.28
CA SER A 384 -11.88 5.26 -22.48
C SER A 384 -10.54 5.33 -23.18
N ALA A 385 -10.04 6.55 -23.39
CA ALA A 385 -8.67 6.78 -23.86
C ALA A 385 -7.69 6.78 -22.68
N TYR A 386 -6.49 6.27 -22.91
CA TYR A 386 -5.41 6.30 -21.93
C TYR A 386 -4.04 6.40 -22.62
N VAL A 387 -3.05 6.84 -21.84
CA VAL A 387 -1.67 7.01 -22.28
C VAL A 387 -0.76 6.22 -21.35
N GLN A 388 0.11 5.39 -21.92
CA GLN A 388 1.16 4.68 -21.20
C GLN A 388 2.50 5.39 -21.49
N ARG A 389 3.32 5.59 -20.45
CA ARG A 389 4.67 6.16 -20.54
C ARG A 389 5.65 5.32 -19.72
#